data_AF-A0A7C4SJ68-F1
#
_entry.id   AF-A0A7C4SJ68-F1
#
_cell.length_a   1.000
_cell.length_b   1.000
_cell.length_c   1.000
_cell.angle_alpha   90.00
_cell.angle_beta   90.00
_cell.angle_gamma   90.00
#
_symmetry.space_group_name_H-M   'P 1'
#
loop_
_entity.id
_entity.type
_entity.pdbx_description
1 polymer ?
#
loop_
_entity_poly.entity_id
_entity_poly.type
_entity_poly.pdbx_seq_one_letter_code
_entity_poly.pdbx_strand_id
1 'polypeptide(L)'
;MNRVEIMGLVSSDYVLVVLRDYSLDTLASMLRFLNQYRGYVRALVSLKTSAITLMVNKVRRAVIIPPLSFFISRKKLDDVVDQLNSLNVTVYDVLEDSWVECKELSYRVFAITDRLPLVLRHAGLEVVKLKDVREIPRDTRECVLISCDECLGLESFNDLMLKSRYVIDLRSISGLNRVNVSGHLKYYLRDHAVVYGVELKEFQGLIADVRGVRRVLTYGRPLVYVNSNYLVIEMPNNSLVFCGGLDVLDELLLRALIYSC
;
A
#
# COMPACT_ATOMS: atom_id res chain seq x y z
N MET A 1 18.60 -12.35 9.02
CA MET A 1 18.66 -11.55 7.77
C MET A 1 17.49 -11.97 6.90
N ASN A 2 16.42 -11.17 6.87
CA ASN A 2 15.17 -11.51 6.19
C ASN A 2 15.16 -10.89 4.78
N ARG A 3 15.39 -11.70 3.74
CA ARG A 3 15.09 -11.29 2.37
C ARG A 3 13.59 -11.43 2.15
N VAL A 4 12.90 -10.29 2.02
CA VAL A 4 11.58 -10.26 1.39
C VAL A 4 11.83 -10.56 -0.10
N GLU A 5 11.12 -11.53 -0.67
CA GLU A 5 11.07 -11.72 -2.11
C GLU A 5 10.31 -10.54 -2.71
N ILE A 6 11.03 -9.43 -2.91
CA ILE A 6 10.54 -8.22 -3.57
C ILE A 6 10.63 -8.40 -5.10
N MET A 7 11.38 -9.41 -5.57
CA MET A 7 11.39 -9.85 -6.96
C MET A 7 10.63 -11.17 -7.09
N GLY A 8 9.54 -11.16 -7.84
CA GLY A 8 8.85 -12.38 -8.26
C GLY A 8 9.15 -12.68 -9.72
N LEU A 9 9.35 -13.95 -10.03
CA LEU A 9 9.26 -14.44 -11.40
C LEU A 9 7.77 -14.51 -11.76
N VAL A 10 7.34 -13.67 -12.69
CA VAL A 10 5.99 -13.76 -13.27
C VAL A 10 6.12 -14.52 -14.59
N SER A 11 5.56 -15.72 -14.65
CA SER A 11 5.56 -16.56 -15.84
C SER A 11 4.25 -16.45 -16.64
N SER A 12 4.15 -17.22 -17.71
CA SER A 12 2.92 -17.40 -18.49
C SER A 12 1.74 -17.98 -17.70
N ASP A 13 1.99 -18.49 -16.49
CA ASP A 13 0.95 -18.93 -15.55
C ASP A 13 0.12 -17.76 -14.98
N TYR A 14 0.44 -16.51 -15.29
CA TYR A 14 -0.28 -15.34 -14.85
C TYR A 14 -0.97 -14.60 -16.01
N VAL A 15 -2.05 -13.90 -15.68
CA VAL A 15 -2.55 -12.77 -16.47
C VAL A 15 -2.13 -11.47 -15.80
N LEU A 16 -1.78 -10.47 -16.59
CA LEU A 16 -1.57 -9.11 -16.12
C LEU A 16 -2.91 -8.36 -16.18
N VAL A 17 -3.28 -7.71 -15.09
CA VAL A 17 -4.44 -6.83 -14.98
C VAL A 17 -3.95 -5.42 -14.67
N VAL A 18 -4.24 -4.50 -15.59
CA VAL A 18 -3.93 -3.07 -15.46
C VAL A 18 -5.22 -2.30 -15.27
N LEU A 19 -5.31 -1.49 -14.22
CA LEU A 19 -6.49 -0.66 -13.96
C LEU A 19 -6.58 0.47 -15.01
N ARG A 20 -7.80 0.80 -15.46
CA ARG A 20 -8.02 1.90 -16.40
C ARG A 20 -7.98 3.28 -15.72
N ASP A 21 -8.35 3.31 -14.45
CA ASP A 21 -8.17 4.44 -13.55
C ASP A 21 -7.67 3.92 -12.19
N TYR A 22 -7.03 4.79 -11.42
CA TYR A 22 -6.49 4.46 -10.11
C TYR A 22 -7.31 5.12 -9.00
N SER A 23 -8.59 5.42 -9.20
CA SER A 23 -9.41 5.97 -8.12
C SER A 23 -9.45 5.03 -6.91
N LEU A 24 -9.76 5.59 -5.74
CA LEU A 24 -9.95 4.81 -4.52
C LEU A 24 -10.98 3.70 -4.70
N ASP A 25 -12.09 3.99 -5.40
CA ASP A 25 -13.18 3.04 -5.62
C ASP A 25 -12.77 1.88 -6.55
N THR A 26 -12.02 2.17 -7.62
CA THR A 26 -11.50 1.13 -8.53
C THR A 26 -10.53 0.21 -7.80
N LEU A 27 -9.61 0.76 -7.00
CA LEU A 27 -8.69 -0.04 -6.19
C LEU A 27 -9.41 -0.87 -5.12
N ALA A 28 -10.34 -0.28 -4.39
CA ALA A 28 -11.13 -0.99 -3.39
C ALA A 28 -11.97 -2.11 -4.01
N SER A 29 -12.54 -1.89 -5.20
CA SER A 29 -13.29 -2.91 -5.95
C SER A 29 -12.39 -4.04 -6.43
N MET A 30 -11.19 -3.74 -6.91
CA MET A 30 -10.19 -4.75 -7.26
C MET A 30 -9.79 -5.60 -6.06
N LEU A 31 -9.54 -4.97 -4.89
CA LEU A 31 -9.19 -5.70 -3.67
C LEU A 31 -10.33 -6.58 -3.17
N ARG A 32 -11.58 -6.08 -3.20
CA ARG A 32 -12.76 -6.89 -2.85
C ARG A 32 -12.90 -8.11 -3.75
N PHE A 33 -12.74 -7.90 -5.06
CA PHE A 33 -12.76 -8.97 -6.04
C PHE A 33 -11.71 -10.02 -5.72
N LEU A 34 -10.45 -9.61 -5.56
CA LEU A 34 -9.35 -10.52 -5.25
C LEU A 34 -9.56 -11.25 -3.92
N ASN A 35 -10.11 -10.58 -2.90
CA ASN A 35 -10.41 -11.18 -1.62
C ASN A 35 -11.52 -12.24 -1.71
N GLN A 36 -12.57 -11.98 -2.49
CA GLN A 36 -13.65 -12.96 -2.76
C GLN A 36 -13.08 -14.25 -3.38
N TYR A 37 -12.04 -14.13 -4.20
CA TYR A 37 -11.41 -15.25 -4.90
C TYR A 37 -10.11 -15.75 -4.26
N ARG A 38 -9.75 -15.31 -3.04
CA ARG A 38 -8.45 -15.60 -2.40
C ARG A 38 -8.11 -17.09 -2.24
N GLY A 39 -9.11 -17.98 -2.20
CA GLY A 39 -8.93 -19.44 -2.14
C GLY A 39 -8.71 -20.11 -3.51
N TYR A 40 -8.88 -19.36 -4.60
CA TYR A 40 -8.85 -19.84 -5.97
C TYR A 40 -7.73 -19.21 -6.79
N VAL A 41 -7.38 -17.95 -6.50
CA VAL A 41 -6.36 -17.20 -7.24
C VAL A 41 -5.25 -16.70 -6.33
N ARG A 42 -4.01 -16.85 -6.79
CA ARG A 42 -2.87 -16.12 -6.23
C ARG A 42 -2.74 -14.79 -6.97
N ALA A 43 -2.67 -13.69 -6.22
CA ALA A 43 -2.51 -12.36 -6.76
C ALA A 43 -1.19 -11.73 -6.28
N LEU A 44 -0.39 -11.27 -7.22
CA LEU A 44 0.78 -10.44 -6.98
C LEU A 44 0.46 -9.01 -7.40
N VAL A 45 1.02 -8.03 -6.69
CA VAL A 45 0.92 -6.61 -7.04
C VAL A 45 2.31 -6.07 -7.35
N SER A 46 2.44 -5.37 -8.47
CA SER A 46 3.66 -4.68 -8.86
C SER A 46 3.85 -3.42 -8.02
N LEU A 47 5.05 -3.23 -7.49
CA LEU A 47 5.36 -2.09 -6.62
C LEU A 47 6.04 -0.94 -7.35
N LYS A 48 6.54 -1.19 -8.58
CA LYS A 48 7.26 -0.23 -9.40
C LYS A 48 6.88 -0.37 -10.87
N THR A 49 7.00 0.74 -11.59
CA THR A 49 6.97 0.72 -13.05
C THR A 49 7.95 -0.31 -13.59
N SER A 50 7.46 -1.22 -14.43
CA SER A 50 8.24 -2.37 -14.91
C SER A 50 8.03 -2.56 -16.41
N ALA A 51 9.01 -3.14 -17.11
CA ALA A 51 8.86 -3.53 -18.51
C ALA A 51 8.57 -5.04 -18.60
N ILE A 52 7.53 -5.41 -19.33
CA ILE A 52 7.11 -6.80 -19.50
C ILE A 52 6.77 -7.08 -20.97
N THR A 53 7.07 -8.29 -21.44
CA THR A 53 6.68 -8.74 -22.78
C THR A 53 5.29 -9.37 -22.75
N LEU A 54 4.36 -8.81 -23.53
CA LEU A 54 2.96 -9.21 -23.59
C LEU A 54 2.52 -9.48 -25.02
N MET A 55 1.38 -10.17 -25.17
CA MET A 55 0.66 -10.23 -26.45
C MET A 55 -0.28 -9.03 -26.58
N VAL A 56 -0.04 -8.17 -27.56
CA VAL A 56 -0.94 -7.04 -27.89
C VAL A 56 -1.36 -7.19 -29.34
N ASN A 57 -2.66 -7.40 -29.58
CA ASN A 57 -3.22 -7.63 -30.92
C ASN A 57 -2.48 -8.73 -31.70
N LYS A 58 -2.19 -9.85 -31.05
CA LYS A 58 -1.43 -11.00 -31.61
C LYS A 58 0.03 -10.69 -31.99
N VAL A 59 0.57 -9.56 -31.55
CA VAL A 59 1.98 -9.19 -31.73
C VAL A 59 2.67 -9.13 -30.37
N ARG A 60 3.86 -9.75 -30.27
CA ARG A 60 4.71 -9.65 -29.07
C ARG A 60 5.23 -8.22 -28.94
N ARG A 61 5.00 -7.59 -27.78
CA ARG A 61 5.49 -6.24 -27.49
C ARG A 61 6.04 -6.14 -26.08
N ALA A 62 7.16 -5.45 -25.93
CA ALA A 62 7.60 -4.96 -24.62
C ALA A 62 6.75 -3.75 -24.25
N VAL A 63 6.08 -3.81 -23.10
CA VAL A 63 5.17 -2.79 -22.60
C VAL A 63 5.63 -2.34 -21.23
N ILE A 64 5.61 -1.04 -20.99
CA ILE A 64 5.84 -0.47 -19.66
C ILE A 64 4.51 -0.53 -18.92
N ILE A 65 4.50 -1.24 -17.79
CA ILE A 65 3.35 -1.32 -16.90
C ILE A 65 3.57 -0.41 -15.69
N PRO A 66 2.53 0.26 -15.20
CA PRO A 66 2.62 1.10 -14.01
C PRO A 66 2.70 0.28 -12.71
N PRO A 67 3.12 0.88 -11.58
CA PRO A 67 2.94 0.28 -10.27
C PRO A 67 1.44 0.04 -10.00
N LEU A 68 1.13 -0.79 -9.00
CA LEU A 68 -0.23 -1.23 -8.70
C LEU A 68 -0.91 -1.99 -9.86
N SER A 69 -0.13 -2.54 -10.79
CA SER A 69 -0.60 -3.55 -11.72
C SER A 69 -0.66 -4.91 -11.03
N PHE A 70 -1.66 -5.74 -11.34
CA PHE A 70 -1.87 -7.02 -10.67
C PHE A 70 -1.52 -8.19 -11.60
N PHE A 71 -0.87 -9.21 -11.06
CA PHE A 71 -0.67 -10.48 -11.73
C PHE A 71 -1.50 -11.54 -11.04
N ILE A 72 -2.40 -12.18 -11.78
CA ILE A 72 -3.34 -13.16 -11.22
C ILE A 72 -3.10 -14.52 -11.85
N SER A 73 -2.91 -15.55 -11.03
CA SER A 73 -2.59 -16.91 -11.50
C SER A 73 -3.75 -17.54 -12.29
N ARG A 74 -3.46 -18.11 -13.46
CA ARG A 74 -4.41 -18.76 -14.38
C ARG A 74 -5.03 -20.06 -13.87
N LYS A 75 -4.42 -20.72 -12.88
CA LYS A 75 -4.71 -22.13 -12.52
C LYS A 75 -6.18 -22.45 -12.23
N LYS A 76 -7.04 -21.45 -11.99
CA LYS A 76 -8.51 -21.58 -11.82
C LYS A 76 -9.27 -20.36 -12.38
N LEU A 77 -8.75 -19.74 -13.44
CA LEU A 77 -9.14 -18.37 -13.82
C LEU A 77 -10.26 -18.32 -14.87
N ASP A 78 -10.59 -19.41 -15.57
CA ASP A 78 -11.56 -19.39 -16.66
C ASP A 78 -12.95 -18.87 -16.21
N ASP A 79 -13.37 -19.20 -14.98
CA ASP A 79 -14.62 -18.67 -14.38
C ASP A 79 -14.48 -17.25 -13.78
N VAL A 80 -13.25 -16.76 -13.64
CA VAL A 80 -12.89 -15.52 -12.93
C VAL A 80 -12.57 -14.38 -13.90
N VAL A 81 -12.08 -14.67 -15.11
CA VAL A 81 -11.76 -13.67 -16.15
C VAL A 81 -12.99 -12.90 -16.59
N ASP A 82 -14.12 -13.58 -16.80
CA ASP A 82 -15.36 -12.93 -17.21
C ASP A 82 -15.85 -11.92 -16.17
N GLN A 83 -15.61 -12.22 -14.88
CA GLN A 83 -15.94 -11.29 -13.81
C GLN A 83 -14.90 -10.17 -13.66
N LEU A 84 -13.62 -10.42 -13.96
CA LEU A 84 -12.60 -9.36 -14.05
C LEU A 84 -12.98 -8.31 -15.09
N ASN A 85 -13.57 -8.73 -16.23
CA ASN A 85 -14.02 -7.82 -17.29
C ASN A 85 -15.17 -6.90 -16.85
N SER A 86 -15.88 -7.23 -15.76
CA SER A 86 -16.88 -6.32 -15.16
C SER A 86 -16.26 -5.15 -14.38
N LEU A 87 -14.97 -5.25 -14.04
CA LEU A 87 -14.21 -4.16 -13.42
C LEU A 87 -13.64 -3.23 -14.49
N ASN A 88 -13.32 -1.99 -14.11
CA ASN A 88 -12.70 -1.00 -15.00
C ASN A 88 -11.21 -1.31 -15.25
N VAL A 89 -10.91 -2.44 -15.88
CA VAL A 89 -9.56 -2.99 -16.05
C VAL A 89 -9.27 -3.37 -17.50
N THR A 90 -8.00 -3.60 -17.80
CA THR A 90 -7.52 -4.20 -19.03
C THR A 90 -6.69 -5.43 -18.68
N VAL A 91 -7.00 -6.56 -19.31
CA VAL A 91 -6.34 -7.84 -19.04
C VAL A 91 -5.43 -8.20 -20.22
N TYR A 92 -4.22 -8.65 -19.91
CA TYR A 92 -3.23 -9.10 -20.89
C TYR A 92 -2.68 -10.48 -20.52
N ASP A 93 -2.42 -11.28 -21.54
CA ASP A 93 -1.72 -12.54 -21.36
C ASP A 93 -0.21 -12.31 -21.20
N VAL A 94 0.36 -12.78 -20.09
CA VAL A 94 1.81 -12.88 -19.91
C VAL A 94 2.32 -14.06 -20.76
N LEU A 95 3.38 -13.85 -21.53
CA LEU A 95 3.91 -14.85 -22.47
C LEU A 95 5.24 -15.46 -22.03
N GLU A 96 6.07 -14.63 -21.41
CA GLU A 96 7.46 -14.96 -21.10
C GLU A 96 7.75 -14.60 -19.65
N ASP A 97 8.61 -15.39 -19.04
CA ASP A 97 9.08 -15.19 -17.69
C ASP A 97 9.72 -13.81 -17.56
N SER A 98 9.14 -12.99 -16.69
CA SER A 98 9.54 -11.61 -16.47
C SER A 98 9.86 -11.40 -15.00
N TRP A 99 11.00 -10.79 -14.74
CA TRP A 99 11.40 -10.37 -13.39
C TRP A 99 10.74 -9.05 -13.08
N VAL A 100 9.73 -9.09 -12.20
CA VAL A 100 8.99 -7.89 -11.79
C VAL A 100 9.16 -7.68 -10.30
N GLU A 101 9.32 -6.42 -9.91
CA GLU A 101 9.26 -6.05 -8.51
C GLU A 101 7.82 -6.13 -8.01
N CYS A 102 7.47 -7.25 -7.38
CA CYS A 102 6.11 -7.53 -6.95
C CYS A 102 6.10 -8.24 -5.60
N LYS A 103 4.95 -8.20 -4.96
CA LYS A 103 4.69 -8.96 -3.75
C LYS A 103 3.32 -9.61 -3.80
N GLU A 104 3.13 -10.62 -2.97
CA GLU A 104 1.82 -11.21 -2.75
C GLU A 104 0.92 -10.24 -1.99
N LEU A 105 -0.33 -10.11 -2.44
CA LEU A 105 -1.30 -9.23 -1.82
C LEU A 105 -1.75 -9.79 -0.47
N SER A 106 -1.60 -9.00 0.61
CA SER A 106 -2.16 -9.37 1.90
C SER A 106 -3.64 -9.00 1.98
N TYR A 107 -4.47 -9.97 2.33
CA TYR A 107 -5.90 -9.74 2.61
C TYR A 107 -6.20 -9.52 4.09
N ARG A 108 -5.16 -9.59 4.93
CA ARG A 108 -5.25 -9.43 6.38
C ARG A 108 -4.38 -8.27 6.83
N VAL A 109 -4.91 -7.49 7.77
CA VAL A 109 -4.20 -6.38 8.42
C VAL A 109 -4.36 -6.51 9.92
N PHE A 110 -3.25 -6.53 10.66
CA PHE A 110 -3.27 -6.37 12.11
C PHE A 110 -3.40 -4.89 12.41
N ALA A 111 -4.35 -4.51 13.27
CA ALA A 111 -4.63 -3.10 13.54
C ALA A 111 -4.70 -2.80 15.04
N ILE A 112 -3.96 -1.78 15.47
CA ILE A 112 -4.15 -1.13 16.77
C ILE A 112 -4.84 0.19 16.46
N THR A 113 -6.15 0.25 16.71
CA THR A 113 -6.94 1.42 16.29
C THR A 113 -8.19 1.62 17.14
N ASP A 114 -8.47 2.88 17.46
CA ASP A 114 -9.70 3.28 18.17
C ASP A 114 -10.92 3.21 17.24
N ARG A 115 -10.72 3.53 15.95
CA ARG A 115 -11.76 3.55 14.93
C ARG A 115 -11.24 2.97 13.63
N LEU A 116 -11.93 1.95 13.13
CA LEU A 116 -11.51 1.31 11.89
C LEU A 116 -11.72 2.27 10.70
N PRO A 117 -10.67 2.61 9.92
CA PRO A 117 -10.84 3.39 8.70
C PRO A 117 -11.86 2.76 7.77
N LEU A 118 -12.78 3.58 7.23
CA LEU A 118 -13.88 3.11 6.39
C LEU A 118 -13.36 2.37 5.15
N VAL A 119 -12.24 2.85 4.61
CA VAL A 119 -11.58 2.29 3.43
C VAL A 119 -11.20 0.81 3.59
N LEU A 120 -10.86 0.36 4.81
CA LEU A 120 -10.56 -1.05 5.08
C LEU A 120 -11.79 -1.95 4.88
N ARG A 121 -12.94 -1.48 5.37
CA ARG A 121 -14.22 -2.19 5.20
C ARG A 121 -14.62 -2.20 3.73
N HIS A 122 -14.48 -1.07 3.05
CA HIS A 122 -14.80 -0.94 1.63
C HIS A 122 -13.90 -1.80 0.75
N ALA A 123 -12.63 -1.98 1.09
CA ALA A 123 -11.70 -2.85 0.38
C ALA A 123 -11.90 -4.34 0.70
N GLY A 124 -12.75 -4.68 1.68
CA GLY A 124 -13.00 -6.06 2.10
C GLY A 124 -11.80 -6.72 2.80
N LEU A 125 -10.87 -5.93 3.36
CA LEU A 125 -9.72 -6.47 4.07
C LEU A 125 -10.15 -7.05 5.43
N GLU A 126 -9.61 -8.21 5.77
CA GLU A 126 -9.79 -8.83 7.08
C GLU A 126 -8.95 -8.08 8.11
N VAL A 127 -9.59 -7.54 9.14
CA VAL A 127 -8.89 -6.75 10.16
C VAL A 127 -8.88 -7.50 11.48
N VAL A 128 -7.68 -7.85 11.92
CA VAL A 128 -7.43 -8.43 13.24
C VAL A 128 -7.07 -7.30 14.19
N LYS A 129 -8.01 -6.93 15.06
CA LYS A 129 -7.77 -5.90 16.07
C LYS A 129 -6.86 -6.43 17.17
N LEU A 130 -5.80 -5.69 17.44
CA LEU A 130 -4.86 -5.90 18.54
C LEU A 130 -5.14 -4.88 19.64
N LYS A 131 -4.95 -5.26 20.91
CA LYS A 131 -5.15 -4.36 22.05
C LYS A 131 -3.92 -3.52 22.36
N ASP A 132 -2.74 -4.11 22.20
CA ASP A 132 -1.45 -3.50 22.52
C ASP A 132 -0.41 -3.94 21.48
N VAL A 133 0.58 -3.09 21.31
CA VAL A 133 1.77 -3.26 20.47
C VAL A 133 2.54 -4.55 20.79
N ARG A 134 2.44 -5.04 22.03
CA ARG A 134 3.00 -6.33 22.49
C ARG A 134 2.33 -7.55 21.88
N GLU A 135 1.11 -7.42 21.36
CA GLU A 135 0.39 -8.49 20.66
C GLU A 135 0.80 -8.61 19.19
N ILE A 136 1.65 -7.69 18.69
CA ILE A 136 2.19 -7.79 17.34
C ILE A 136 3.01 -9.08 17.22
N PRO A 137 2.63 -10.00 16.31
CA PRO A 137 3.30 -11.29 16.23
C PRO A 137 4.76 -11.13 15.79
N ARG A 138 5.68 -11.59 16.63
CA ARG A 138 7.14 -11.36 16.47
C ARG A 138 7.77 -11.98 15.22
N ASP A 139 7.14 -13.02 14.66
CA ASP A 139 7.61 -13.74 13.46
C ASP A 139 6.77 -13.46 12.21
N THR A 140 5.82 -12.54 12.28
CA THR A 140 5.01 -12.27 11.09
C THR A 140 5.74 -11.32 10.15
N ARG A 141 5.82 -11.71 8.87
CA ARG A 141 6.06 -10.78 7.77
C ARG A 141 4.90 -9.78 7.61
N GLU A 142 3.90 -9.82 8.48
CA GLU A 142 2.67 -9.06 8.32
C GLU A 142 2.84 -7.63 8.79
N CYS A 143 2.07 -6.78 8.14
CA CYS A 143 2.10 -5.34 8.28
C CYS A 143 1.07 -4.94 9.34
N VAL A 144 1.48 -4.04 10.23
CA VAL A 144 0.63 -3.54 11.32
C VAL A 144 0.18 -2.12 11.01
N LEU A 145 -1.12 -1.90 11.06
CA LEU A 145 -1.74 -0.58 11.02
C LEU A 145 -1.85 -0.03 12.45
N ILE A 146 -1.33 1.17 12.69
CA ILE A 146 -1.43 1.86 13.99
C ILE A 146 -2.08 3.22 13.78
N SER A 147 -3.29 3.38 14.34
CA SER A 147 -4.07 4.61 14.26
C SER A 147 -4.98 4.71 15.47
N CYS A 148 -4.39 5.12 16.59
CA CYS A 148 -5.04 5.39 17.86
C CYS A 148 -4.50 6.70 18.42
N ASP A 149 -5.20 7.35 19.34
CA ASP A 149 -4.68 8.58 19.94
C ASP A 149 -3.69 8.26 21.07
N GLU A 150 -2.44 8.71 20.91
CA GLU A 150 -1.36 8.65 21.93
C GLU A 150 -1.12 7.27 22.59
N CYS A 151 -1.43 6.20 21.86
CA CYS A 151 -1.33 4.81 22.33
C CYS A 151 0.11 4.26 22.37
N LEU A 152 1.09 4.98 21.82
CA LEU A 152 2.48 4.55 21.71
C LEU A 152 3.43 5.61 22.28
N GLY A 153 4.35 5.19 23.16
CA GLY A 153 5.46 6.06 23.59
C GLY A 153 6.54 6.18 22.51
N LEU A 154 7.27 7.30 22.49
CA LEU A 154 8.33 7.54 21.51
C LEU A 154 9.44 6.46 21.54
N GLU A 155 9.83 5.99 22.73
CA GLU A 155 10.81 4.90 22.86
C GLU A 155 10.28 3.58 22.28
N SER A 156 9.02 3.25 22.57
CA SER A 156 8.36 2.06 22.00
C SER A 156 8.29 2.13 20.47
N PHE A 157 8.00 3.29 19.90
CA PHE A 157 8.09 3.52 18.46
C PHE A 157 9.52 3.25 17.95
N ASN A 158 10.53 3.83 18.60
CA ASN A 158 11.91 3.65 18.18
C ASN A 158 12.34 2.16 18.19
N ASP A 159 11.88 1.37 19.16
CA ASP A 159 12.25 -0.04 19.32
C ASP A 159 11.50 -0.99 18.38
N LEU A 160 10.22 -0.69 18.08
CA LEU A 160 9.38 -1.54 17.23
C LEU A 160 9.62 -1.33 15.73
N MET A 161 9.88 -0.10 15.31
CA MET A 161 9.82 0.26 13.89
C MET A 161 11.00 -0.25 13.06
N LEU A 162 12.07 -0.75 13.67
CA LEU A 162 13.16 -1.38 12.91
C LEU A 162 12.92 -2.87 12.62
N LYS A 163 11.94 -3.49 13.29
CA LYS A 163 11.76 -4.95 13.27
C LYS A 163 10.52 -5.42 12.51
N SER A 164 9.51 -4.57 12.33
CA SER A 164 8.25 -4.91 11.68
C SER A 164 7.93 -3.99 10.50
N ARG A 165 7.06 -4.45 9.59
CA ARG A 165 6.43 -3.59 8.58
C ARG A 165 5.22 -2.89 9.18
N TYR A 166 5.02 -1.61 8.88
CA TYR A 166 3.93 -0.86 9.49
C TYR A 166 3.38 0.25 8.59
N VAL A 167 2.15 0.64 8.90
CA VAL A 167 1.53 1.88 8.47
C VAL A 167 1.04 2.57 9.74
N ILE A 168 1.52 3.78 10.04
CA ILE A 168 1.21 4.48 11.30
C ILE A 168 0.84 5.93 11.03
N ASP A 169 -0.10 6.49 11.81
CA ASP A 169 -0.16 7.95 11.99
C ASP A 169 0.63 8.43 13.21
N LEU A 170 1.30 9.57 13.08
CA LEU A 170 2.08 10.14 14.17
C LEU A 170 1.21 10.64 15.34
N ARG A 171 -0.11 10.76 15.18
CA ARG A 171 -1.04 11.04 16.31
C ARG A 171 -1.02 9.91 17.34
N SER A 172 -0.64 8.70 16.91
CA SER A 172 -0.46 7.54 17.78
C SER A 172 0.72 7.67 18.75
N ILE A 173 1.62 8.63 18.53
CA ILE A 173 2.78 8.86 19.41
C ILE A 173 2.46 9.98 20.40
N SER A 174 2.62 9.69 21.69
CA SER A 174 2.37 10.67 22.75
C SER A 174 3.39 11.82 22.75
N GLY A 175 2.92 13.02 23.10
CA GLY A 175 3.78 14.19 23.30
C GLY A 175 4.31 14.87 22.03
N LEU A 176 3.78 14.53 20.85
CA LEU A 176 4.14 15.22 19.60
C LEU A 176 3.34 16.50 19.41
N ASN A 177 4.05 17.59 19.13
CA ASN A 177 3.44 18.85 18.73
C ASN A 177 2.67 18.68 17.42
N ARG A 178 1.58 19.44 17.29
CA ARG A 178 0.73 19.41 16.11
C ARG A 178 0.64 20.80 15.49
N VAL A 179 0.64 20.86 14.17
CA VAL A 179 0.57 22.10 13.38
C VAL A 179 -0.56 21.99 12.37
N ASN A 180 -1.32 23.07 12.22
CA ASN A 180 -2.35 23.14 11.19
C ASN A 180 -1.69 23.53 9.86
N VAL A 181 -1.97 22.78 8.81
CA VAL A 181 -1.42 23.04 7.47
C VAL A 181 -2.55 23.08 6.46
N SER A 182 -2.39 23.94 5.46
CA SER A 182 -3.28 24.03 4.30
C SER A 182 -2.46 24.24 3.04
N GLY A 183 -2.88 23.65 1.93
CA GLY A 183 -2.25 23.84 0.62
C GLY A 183 -2.38 22.61 -0.27
N HIS A 184 -1.72 22.66 -1.43
CA HIS A 184 -1.75 21.54 -2.37
C HIS A 184 -0.76 20.45 -1.98
N LEU A 185 -1.19 19.20 -2.19
CA LEU A 185 -0.32 18.04 -2.12
C LEU A 185 0.79 18.13 -3.19
N LYS A 186 2.03 17.86 -2.78
CA LYS A 186 3.18 17.69 -3.66
C LYS A 186 3.76 16.29 -3.46
N TYR A 187 4.27 15.69 -4.52
CA TYR A 187 4.78 14.32 -4.52
C TYR A 187 6.26 14.30 -4.86
N TYR A 188 7.07 13.60 -4.07
CA TYR A 188 8.51 13.44 -4.35
C TYR A 188 8.74 12.54 -5.58
N LEU A 189 7.99 11.44 -5.67
CA LEU A 189 8.17 10.39 -6.65
C LEU A 189 6.79 9.94 -7.16
N ARG A 190 6.34 10.49 -8.30
CA ARG A 190 4.98 10.26 -8.83
C ARG A 190 4.70 8.82 -9.28
N ASP A 191 5.74 8.06 -9.61
CA ASP A 191 5.69 6.65 -9.99
C ASP A 191 5.81 5.70 -8.78
N HIS A 192 5.78 6.22 -7.55
CA HIS A 192 5.74 5.39 -6.34
C HIS A 192 4.33 4.83 -6.12
N ALA A 193 4.20 3.53 -5.80
CA ALA A 193 2.92 2.84 -5.63
C ALA A 193 1.94 3.57 -4.67
N VAL A 194 2.45 4.20 -3.61
CA VAL A 194 1.63 4.95 -2.63
C VAL A 194 0.97 6.21 -3.20
N VAL A 195 1.55 6.83 -4.23
CA VAL A 195 1.06 8.11 -4.77
C VAL A 195 0.66 8.02 -6.25
N TYR A 196 0.88 6.87 -6.89
CA TYR A 196 0.58 6.68 -8.30
C TYR A 196 -0.91 6.87 -8.58
N GLY A 197 -1.20 7.67 -9.61
CA GLY A 197 -2.55 8.02 -10.03
C GLY A 197 -3.33 8.89 -9.07
N VAL A 198 -2.72 9.39 -7.98
CA VAL A 198 -3.37 10.33 -7.05
C VAL A 198 -3.32 11.74 -7.66
N GLU A 199 -4.49 12.36 -7.80
CA GLU A 199 -4.59 13.72 -8.31
C GLU A 199 -4.10 14.76 -7.30
N LEU A 200 -3.60 15.91 -7.80
CA LEU A 200 -3.22 17.05 -6.97
C LEU A 200 -4.44 17.59 -6.24
N LYS A 201 -4.57 17.25 -4.96
CA LYS A 201 -5.65 17.71 -4.09
C LYS A 201 -5.18 18.80 -3.15
N GLU A 202 -6.08 19.68 -2.77
CA GLU A 202 -5.90 20.51 -1.58
C GLU A 202 -6.03 19.65 -0.33
N PHE A 203 -5.15 19.89 0.63
CA PHE A 203 -5.22 19.33 1.95
C PHE A 203 -5.32 20.46 2.96
N GLN A 204 -6.22 20.31 3.92
CA GLN A 204 -6.28 21.15 5.10
C GLN A 204 -6.47 20.23 6.31
N GLY A 205 -5.59 20.37 7.30
CA GLY A 205 -5.69 19.56 8.50
C GLY A 205 -4.53 19.70 9.46
N LEU A 206 -4.69 19.04 10.59
CA LEU A 206 -3.70 18.99 11.64
C LEU A 206 -2.71 17.84 11.37
N ILE A 207 -1.41 18.15 11.35
CA ILE A 207 -0.34 17.15 11.22
C ILE A 207 0.60 17.23 12.42
N ALA A 208 1.20 16.10 12.78
CA ALA A 208 2.25 16.04 13.78
C ALA A 208 3.58 16.60 13.24
N ASP A 209 4.30 17.31 14.08
CA ASP A 209 5.64 17.81 13.78
C ASP A 209 6.67 16.68 13.87
N VAL A 210 7.11 16.19 12.71
CA VAL A 210 8.08 15.11 12.62
C VAL A 210 9.44 15.44 13.26
N ARG A 211 9.75 16.71 13.52
CA ARG A 211 10.99 17.11 14.23
C ARG A 211 11.10 16.49 15.62
N GLY A 212 9.96 16.14 16.24
CA GLY A 212 9.92 15.39 17.50
C GLY A 212 10.37 13.93 17.39
N VAL A 213 10.46 13.38 16.17
CA VAL A 213 10.78 11.96 15.91
C VAL A 213 12.04 11.86 15.06
N ARG A 214 13.21 12.09 15.69
CA ARG A 214 14.52 12.14 14.99
C ARG A 214 14.77 10.95 14.05
N ARG A 215 14.41 9.72 14.45
CA ARG A 215 14.60 8.52 13.61
C ARG A 215 13.82 8.58 12.29
N VAL A 216 12.62 9.15 12.29
CA VAL A 216 11.83 9.31 11.06
C VAL A 216 12.54 10.28 10.11
N LEU A 217 13.13 11.35 10.63
CA LEU A 217 13.92 12.27 9.80
C LEU A 217 15.23 11.67 9.30
N THR A 218 15.87 10.79 10.07
CA THR A 218 17.16 10.19 9.71
C THR A 218 17.03 9.10 8.66
N TYR A 219 16.02 8.23 8.77
CA TYR A 219 15.85 7.07 7.88
C TYR A 219 14.74 7.25 6.85
N GLY A 220 13.88 8.24 7.03
CA GLY A 220 12.70 8.43 6.22
C GLY A 220 13.00 9.07 4.88
N ARG A 221 12.37 8.54 3.83
CA ARG A 221 12.26 9.18 2.53
C ARG A 221 10.88 9.82 2.41
N PRO A 222 10.78 11.14 2.33
CA PRO A 222 9.50 11.81 2.17
C PRO A 222 8.85 11.49 0.81
N LEU A 223 7.55 11.18 0.82
CA LEU A 223 6.78 10.86 -0.38
C LEU A 223 5.78 11.95 -0.74
N VAL A 224 5.07 12.48 0.26
CA VAL A 224 4.00 13.48 0.10
C VAL A 224 4.25 14.66 1.02
N TYR A 225 4.01 15.87 0.51
CA TYR A 225 4.17 17.12 1.24
C TYR A 225 2.95 18.01 1.06
N VAL A 226 2.74 18.90 2.03
CA VAL A 226 1.86 20.07 1.91
C VAL A 226 2.71 21.29 2.21
N ASN A 227 2.91 22.14 1.20
CA ASN A 227 3.90 23.22 1.21
C ASN A 227 5.32 22.69 1.52
N SER A 228 5.80 22.92 2.74
CA SER A 228 7.11 22.48 3.24
C SER A 228 7.00 21.46 4.37
N ASN A 229 5.79 20.98 4.68
CA ASN A 229 5.57 20.00 5.72
C ASN A 229 5.37 18.61 5.11
N TYR A 230 6.02 17.62 5.72
CA TYR A 230 5.83 16.23 5.33
C TYR A 230 4.44 15.74 5.72
N LEU A 231 3.79 15.01 4.81
CA LEU A 231 2.50 14.38 5.07
C LEU A 231 2.63 12.86 5.13
N VAL A 232 3.44 12.27 4.23
CA VAL A 232 3.72 10.83 4.22
C VAL A 232 5.21 10.61 4.00
N ILE A 233 5.80 9.76 4.84
CA ILE A 233 7.22 9.42 4.85
C ILE A 233 7.35 7.91 4.75
N GLU A 234 8.11 7.45 3.76
CA GLU A 234 8.53 6.07 3.63
C GLU A 234 9.70 5.78 4.58
N MET A 235 9.59 4.71 5.33
CA MET A 235 10.62 4.18 6.20
C MET A 235 11.15 2.85 5.65
N PRO A 236 12.32 2.37 6.12
CA PRO A 236 12.83 1.05 5.71
C PRO A 236 11.79 -0.08 5.86
N ASN A 237 12.00 -1.17 5.11
CA ASN A 237 11.08 -2.31 5.01
C ASN A 237 9.70 -1.95 4.43
N ASN A 238 9.63 -0.98 3.50
CA ASN A 238 8.39 -0.50 2.89
C ASN A 238 7.35 -0.03 3.91
N SER A 239 7.79 0.50 5.05
CA SER A 239 6.89 1.00 6.09
C SER A 239 6.52 2.45 5.83
N LEU A 240 5.37 2.90 6.33
CA LEU A 240 4.87 4.25 6.06
C LEU A 240 4.45 4.96 7.34
N VAL A 241 4.87 6.21 7.43
CA VAL A 241 4.52 7.15 8.50
C VAL A 241 3.69 8.26 7.90
N PHE A 242 2.48 8.44 8.41
CA PHE A 242 1.59 9.53 8.10
C PHE A 242 1.72 10.59 9.19
N CYS A 243 2.00 11.83 8.80
CA CYS A 243 2.05 12.93 9.76
C CYS A 243 0.63 13.45 10.10
N GLY A 244 -0.33 13.26 9.19
CA GLY A 244 -1.76 13.53 9.42
C GLY A 244 -2.54 12.30 9.84
N GLY A 245 -3.83 12.49 10.13
CA GLY A 245 -4.73 11.39 10.42
C GLY A 245 -5.02 10.51 9.22
N LEU A 246 -4.99 9.18 9.41
CA LEU A 246 -5.26 8.22 8.33
C LEU A 246 -6.69 8.31 7.80
N ASP A 247 -7.64 8.70 8.65
CA ASP A 247 -9.06 8.91 8.35
C ASP A 247 -9.31 10.03 7.33
N VAL A 248 -8.39 10.97 7.19
CA VAL A 248 -8.48 12.07 6.22
C VAL A 248 -7.79 11.72 4.90
N LEU A 249 -7.04 10.62 4.87
CA LEU A 249 -6.15 10.23 3.78
C LEU A 249 -6.46 8.84 3.25
N ASP A 250 -7.75 8.46 3.21
CA ASP A 250 -8.23 7.12 2.84
C ASP A 250 -7.62 6.58 1.54
N GLU A 251 -7.49 7.42 0.51
CA GLU A 251 -6.89 7.04 -0.78
C GLU A 251 -5.41 6.67 -0.66
N LEU A 252 -4.65 7.44 0.11
CA LEU A 252 -3.24 7.17 0.38
C LEU A 252 -3.09 5.98 1.35
N LEU A 253 -4.00 5.84 2.31
CA LEU A 253 -4.02 4.72 3.25
C LEU A 253 -4.22 3.40 2.49
N LEU A 254 -5.19 3.31 1.58
CA LEU A 254 -5.42 2.06 0.86
C LEU A 254 -4.18 1.63 0.07
N ARG A 255 -3.53 2.58 -0.60
CA ARG A 255 -2.29 2.32 -1.33
C ARG A 255 -1.13 2.00 -0.40
N ALA A 256 -1.04 2.66 0.73
CA ALA A 256 -0.05 2.38 1.77
C ALA A 256 -0.19 0.93 2.25
N LEU A 257 -1.41 0.46 2.46
CA LEU A 257 -1.66 -0.94 2.81
C LEU A 257 -1.27 -1.87 1.66
N ILE A 258 -1.68 -1.59 0.42
CA ILE A 258 -1.23 -2.37 -0.75
C ILE A 258 0.30 -2.34 -0.90
N TYR A 259 0.99 -1.29 -0.46
CA TYR A 259 2.45 -1.17 -0.58
C TYR A 259 3.22 -1.86 0.56
N SER A 260 2.82 -1.61 1.80
CA SER A 260 3.48 -2.07 3.02
C SER A 260 3.06 -3.46 3.46
N CYS A 261 1.76 -3.76 3.34
CA CYS A 261 1.12 -5.03 3.67
C CYS A 261 1.05 -5.89 2.40
#